data_AF-T1ATE6-F1
#
_entry.id   AF-T1ATE6-F1
#
_cell.length_a   1.000
_cell.length_b   1.000
_cell.length_c   1.000
_cell.angle_alpha   90.00
_cell.angle_beta   90.00
_cell.angle_gamma   90.00
#
_symmetry.space_group_name_H-M   'P 1'
#
loop_
_entity.id
_entity.type
_entity.pdbx_description
1 polymer ?
#
loop_
_entity_poly.entity_id
_entity_poly.type
_entity_poly.pdbx_seq_one_letter_code
_entity_poly.pdbx_strand_id
1 'polypeptide(L)'
;MPSSTIRSPTGRLDLPGRWRLGRTLRSEGFDQAIVLPNSWKSALVPWFAKIPRRTGFIGEQRHWLLNDARRLNPERLPLMMQRFLSLANPQGQCPEPLPHPRLVMDPESQSRTLERLNLSRAHPIAILCPGAEYGPAK
;
A
#
# COMPACT_ATOMS: atom_id res chain seq x y z
N MET A 1 -11.03 2.09 14.22
CA MET A 1 -11.33 2.84 12.98
C MET A 1 -11.69 1.83 11.91
N PRO A 2 -12.90 1.84 11.34
CA PRO A 2 -13.24 0.95 10.24
C PRO A 2 -12.29 1.24 9.07
N SER A 3 -11.51 0.24 8.67
CA SER A 3 -10.61 0.35 7.51
C SER A 3 -11.46 0.21 6.24
N SER A 4 -11.95 1.32 5.71
CA SER A 4 -12.63 1.35 4.42
C SER A 4 -11.60 1.14 3.31
N THR A 5 -11.58 -0.05 2.71
CA THR A 5 -10.70 -0.33 1.57
C THR A 5 -11.34 0.21 0.30
N ILE A 6 -10.75 1.26 -0.27
CA ILE A 6 -11.23 1.88 -1.51
C ILE A 6 -10.28 1.49 -2.65
N ARG A 7 -10.82 0.91 -3.72
CA ARG A 7 -10.03 0.52 -4.89
C ARG A 7 -9.55 1.74 -5.66
N SER A 8 -8.24 1.80 -5.90
CA SER A 8 -7.61 2.80 -6.76
C SER A 8 -7.25 2.19 -8.12
N PRO A 9 -7.37 2.92 -9.25
CA PRO A 9 -6.96 2.43 -10.56
C PRO A 9 -5.44 2.17 -10.64
N THR A 10 -5.04 0.94 -10.95
CA THR A 10 -3.64 0.53 -11.14
C THR A 10 -3.29 0.37 -12.63
N GLY A 11 -2.01 0.56 -13.00
CA GLY A 11 -1.46 0.26 -14.33
C GLY A 11 -1.78 1.23 -15.48
N ARG A 12 -3.02 1.72 -15.62
CA ARG A 12 -3.44 2.59 -16.75
C ARG A 12 -3.51 4.08 -16.37
N LEU A 13 -3.27 4.96 -17.34
CA LEU A 13 -3.47 6.43 -17.28
C LEU A 13 -4.97 6.81 -17.33
N ASP A 14 -5.79 6.20 -16.50
CA ASP A 14 -7.17 6.62 -16.27
C ASP A 14 -7.23 7.91 -15.42
N LEU A 15 -7.08 9.07 -16.08
CA LEU A 15 -7.21 10.38 -15.44
C LEU A 15 -8.64 10.66 -14.97
N PRO A 16 -9.70 10.43 -15.78
CA PRO A 16 -11.08 10.70 -15.35
C PRO A 16 -11.48 9.89 -14.12
N GLY A 17 -11.13 8.60 -14.07
CA GLY A 17 -11.44 7.74 -12.92
C GLY A 17 -10.72 8.22 -11.64
N ARG A 18 -9.44 8.62 -11.76
CA ARG A 18 -8.69 9.17 -10.61
C ARG A 18 -9.26 10.50 -10.11
N TRP A 19 -9.70 11.36 -11.03
CA TRP A 19 -10.34 12.63 -10.65
C TRP A 19 -11.68 12.40 -9.94
N ARG A 20 -12.53 11.51 -10.47
CA ARG A 20 -13.80 11.14 -9.81
C ARG A 20 -13.55 10.58 -8.43
N LEU A 21 -12.62 9.63 -8.31
CA LEU A 21 -12.23 9.04 -7.03
C LEU A 21 -11.72 10.10 -6.05
N GLY A 22 -10.82 10.98 -6.48
CA GLY A 22 -10.32 12.08 -5.65
C GLY A 22 -11.45 12.99 -5.15
N ARG A 23 -12.43 13.33 -6.00
CA ARG A 23 -13.60 14.13 -5.57
C ARG A 23 -14.46 13.42 -4.54
N THR A 24 -14.69 12.11 -4.69
CA THR A 24 -15.41 11.32 -3.69
C THR A 24 -14.66 11.29 -2.36
N LEU A 25 -13.33 11.12 -2.40
CA LEU A 25 -12.51 11.10 -1.18
C LEU A 25 -12.41 12.47 -0.50
N ARG A 26 -12.69 13.57 -1.19
CA ARG A 26 -12.64 14.90 -0.61
C ARG A 26 -13.69 15.09 0.50
N SER A 27 -14.86 14.45 0.39
CA SER A 27 -15.89 14.54 1.44
C SER A 27 -15.53 13.77 2.71
N GLU A 28 -14.60 12.82 2.61
CA GLU A 28 -14.12 12.05 3.77
C GLU A 28 -13.20 12.88 4.69
N GLY A 29 -12.65 14.00 4.21
CA GLY A 29 -11.91 14.94 5.04
C GLY A 29 -10.57 14.42 5.58
N PHE A 30 -9.88 13.54 4.84
CA PHE A 30 -8.57 13.02 5.26
C PHE A 30 -7.53 14.14 5.48
N ASP A 31 -6.86 14.13 6.64
CA ASP A 31 -5.79 15.09 6.97
C ASP A 31 -4.48 14.77 6.26
N GLN A 32 -4.20 13.49 6.02
CA GLN A 32 -2.95 13.03 5.44
C GLN A 32 -3.15 11.85 4.47
N ALA A 33 -2.36 11.86 3.39
CA ALA A 33 -2.18 10.74 2.49
C ALA A 33 -0.72 10.30 2.48
N ILE A 34 -0.49 8.98 2.63
CA ILE A 34 0.83 8.35 2.48
C ILE A 34 0.84 7.59 1.15
N VAL A 35 1.64 8.06 0.19
CA VAL A 35 1.71 7.50 -1.17
C VAL A 35 2.90 6.56 -1.29
N LEU A 36 2.62 5.25 -1.20
CA LEU A 36 3.64 4.20 -1.21
C LEU A 36 4.24 3.89 -2.60
N PRO A 37 3.45 3.80 -3.70
CA PRO A 37 4.04 3.54 -5.01
C PRO A 37 4.91 4.71 -5.47
N ASN A 38 5.90 4.47 -6.33
CA ASN A 38 6.83 5.51 -6.80
C ASN A 38 6.36 6.31 -8.02
N SER A 39 5.35 5.81 -8.75
CA SER A 39 4.85 6.49 -9.95
C SER A 39 4.13 7.80 -9.62
N TRP A 40 4.29 8.82 -10.47
CA TRP A 40 3.60 10.12 -10.35
C TRP A 40 2.07 10.00 -10.37
N LYS A 41 1.55 9.05 -11.15
CA LYS A 41 0.10 8.80 -11.31
C LYS A 41 -0.58 8.45 -9.98
N SER A 42 0.18 7.85 -9.07
CA SER A 42 -0.30 7.41 -7.75
C SER A 42 -0.59 8.59 -6.82
N ALA A 43 0.06 9.74 -7.03
CA ALA A 43 -0.13 10.95 -6.24
C ALA A 43 -1.31 11.82 -6.72
N LEU A 44 -1.90 11.51 -7.90
CA LEU A 44 -3.02 12.28 -8.46
C LEU A 44 -4.29 12.20 -7.61
N VAL A 45 -4.63 11.02 -7.10
CA VAL A 45 -5.85 10.83 -6.30
C VAL A 45 -5.81 11.69 -5.02
N PRO A 46 -4.74 11.63 -4.20
CA PRO A 46 -4.59 12.55 -3.05
C PRO A 46 -4.61 14.02 -3.43
N TRP A 47 -4.03 14.37 -4.58
CA TRP A 47 -4.01 15.75 -5.07
C TRP A 47 -5.41 16.25 -5.45
N PHE A 48 -6.17 15.47 -6.22
CA PHE A 48 -7.57 15.79 -6.57
C PHE A 48 -8.50 15.83 -5.35
N ALA A 49 -8.22 14.99 -4.33
CA ALA A 49 -8.93 15.00 -3.06
C ALA A 49 -8.63 16.23 -2.18
N LYS A 50 -7.65 17.06 -2.56
CA LYS A 50 -7.18 18.23 -1.80
C LYS A 50 -6.76 17.90 -0.36
N ILE A 51 -6.20 16.72 -0.14
CA ILE A 51 -5.69 16.29 1.16
C ILE A 51 -4.54 17.20 1.56
N PRO A 52 -4.55 17.86 2.73
CA PRO A 52 -3.61 18.94 3.04
C PRO A 52 -2.17 18.44 3.19
N ARG A 53 -1.94 17.22 3.71
CA ARG A 53 -0.60 16.62 3.80
C ARG A 53 -0.47 15.40 2.88
N ARG A 54 0.44 15.44 1.91
CA ARG A 54 0.67 14.37 0.93
C ARG A 54 2.12 13.93 1.03
N THR A 55 2.35 12.86 1.79
CA THR A 55 3.66 12.31 2.13
C THR A 55 4.04 11.18 1.18
N GLY A 56 5.27 11.15 0.70
CA GLY A 56 5.78 10.04 -0.11
C GLY A 56 7.21 10.30 -0.59
N PHE A 57 7.85 9.28 -1.14
CA PHE A 57 9.17 9.45 -1.75
C PHE A 57 9.07 10.21 -3.07
N ILE A 58 10.08 11.00 -3.45
CA ILE A 58 10.01 11.82 -4.68
C ILE A 58 9.78 10.97 -5.95
N GLY A 59 10.42 9.80 -6.07
CA GLY A 59 10.27 8.91 -7.22
C GLY A 59 10.46 9.64 -8.55
N GLU A 60 9.50 9.48 -9.48
CA GLU A 60 9.45 10.13 -10.80
C GLU A 60 9.05 11.62 -10.71
N GLN A 61 9.86 12.48 -10.08
CA GLN A 61 9.67 13.94 -10.03
C GLN A 61 8.32 14.43 -9.46
N ARG A 62 7.83 13.83 -8.39
CA ARG A 62 6.48 14.12 -7.83
C ARG A 62 6.38 15.36 -6.93
N HIS A 63 7.35 16.27 -7.02
CA HIS A 63 7.48 17.43 -6.13
C HIS A 63 6.31 18.42 -6.25
N TRP A 64 5.61 18.45 -7.38
CA TRP A 64 4.40 19.28 -7.55
C TRP A 64 3.15 18.66 -6.91
N LEU A 65 3.12 17.32 -6.79
CA LEU A 65 1.95 16.57 -6.31
C LEU A 65 2.04 16.27 -4.80
N LEU A 66 3.25 16.03 -4.28
CA LEU A 66 3.52 15.79 -2.87
C LEU A 66 4.07 17.06 -2.22
N ASN A 67 3.55 17.44 -1.06
CA ASN A 67 4.06 18.57 -0.27
C ASN A 67 4.84 18.15 0.98
N ASP A 68 4.84 16.85 1.33
CA ASP A 68 5.81 16.22 2.24
C ASP A 68 6.60 15.19 1.41
N ALA A 69 7.38 15.71 0.46
CA ALA A 69 8.14 14.92 -0.50
C ALA A 69 9.51 14.54 0.07
N ARG A 70 9.76 13.25 0.28
CA ARG A 70 10.97 12.75 0.94
C ARG A 70 11.96 12.15 -0.05
N ARG A 71 13.25 12.37 0.19
CA ARG A 71 14.32 11.70 -0.56
C ARG A 71 14.59 10.33 0.06
N LEU A 72 14.57 9.29 -0.76
CA LEU A 72 14.93 7.95 -0.33
C LEU A 72 16.46 7.86 -0.27
N ASN A 73 17.00 7.47 0.89
CA ASN A 73 18.38 7.03 1.02
C ASN A 73 18.38 5.49 1.14
N PRO A 74 18.78 4.74 0.10
CA PRO A 74 18.77 3.28 0.10
C PRO A 74 19.72 2.65 1.11
N GLU A 75 20.83 3.31 1.45
CA GLU A 75 21.81 2.82 2.43
C GLU A 75 21.24 2.88 3.85
N ARG A 76 20.46 3.93 4.16
CA ARG A 76 19.78 4.08 5.46
C ARG A 76 18.47 3.29 5.55
N LEU A 77 17.82 3.04 4.42
CA LEU A 77 16.54 2.32 4.34
C LEU A 77 16.62 1.17 3.33
N PRO A 78 17.48 0.16 3.59
CA PRO A 78 17.67 -0.96 2.68
C PRO A 78 16.39 -1.78 2.50
N LEU A 79 15.60 -1.96 3.56
CA LEU A 79 14.41 -2.79 3.55
C LEU A 79 13.15 -2.01 3.12
N MET A 80 12.29 -2.65 2.33
CA MET A 80 11.00 -2.06 1.91
C MET A 80 10.12 -1.68 3.11
N MET A 81 10.11 -2.51 4.16
CA MET A 81 9.40 -2.21 5.40
C MET A 81 9.90 -0.93 6.07
N GLN A 82 11.22 -0.72 6.12
CA GLN A 82 11.80 0.51 6.68
C GLN A 82 11.37 1.74 5.86
N ARG A 83 11.34 1.61 4.53
CA ARG A 83 10.86 2.68 3.64
C ARG A 83 9.41 3.03 3.94
N PHE A 84 8.53 2.06 4.14
CA PHE A 84 7.12 2.35 4.43
C PHE A 84 6.91 2.92 5.83
N LEU A 85 7.56 2.35 6.84
CA LEU A 85 7.43 2.83 8.22
C LEU A 85 8.03 4.23 8.41
N SER A 86 9.14 4.54 7.73
CA SER A 86 9.71 5.90 7.77
C SER A 86 8.74 6.96 7.24
N LEU A 87 7.91 6.65 6.22
CA LEU A 87 6.90 7.58 5.71
C LEU A 87 5.76 7.85 6.72
N ALA A 88 5.44 6.85 7.55
CA ALA A 88 4.43 7.00 8.60
C ALA A 88 4.94 7.85 9.78
N ASN A 89 6.25 7.94 9.97
CA ASN A 89 6.86 8.77 11.01
C ASN A 89 7.05 10.22 10.52
N PRO A 90 6.61 11.25 11.27
CA PRO A 90 6.87 12.66 10.92
C PRO A 90 8.35 13.00 10.72
N GLN A 91 9.25 12.37 11.47
CA GLN A 91 10.69 12.62 11.41
C GLN A 91 11.41 11.80 10.33
N GLY A 92 10.70 10.95 9.58
CA GLY A 92 11.33 10.07 8.59
C GLY A 92 12.15 8.94 9.19
N GLN A 93 12.03 8.71 10.50
CA GLN A 93 12.72 7.65 11.20
C GLN A 93 11.91 6.36 11.15
N CYS A 94 12.61 5.24 10.95
CA CYS A 94 12.01 3.93 11.10
C CYS A 94 11.98 3.54 12.58
N PRO A 95 10.88 3.00 13.11
CA PRO A 95 10.87 2.47 14.47
C PRO A 95 11.84 1.28 14.59
N GLU A 96 12.49 1.19 15.75
CA GLU A 96 13.29 0.04 16.16
C GLU A 96 12.76 -0.48 17.50
N PRO A 97 12.46 -1.78 17.63
CA PRO A 97 12.57 -2.82 16.59
C PRO A 97 11.50 -2.70 15.48
N LEU A 98 11.75 -3.31 14.32
CA LEU A 98 10.77 -3.37 13.24
C LEU A 98 9.57 -4.24 13.64
N PRO A 99 8.33 -3.75 13.54
CA PRO A 99 7.16 -4.56 13.78
C PRO A 99 7.03 -5.64 12.70
N HIS A 100 6.72 -6.88 13.07
CA HIS A 100 6.44 -7.94 12.11
C HIS A 100 5.04 -7.77 11.50
N PRO A 101 4.86 -7.99 10.17
CA PRO A 101 3.54 -8.03 9.56
C PRO A 101 2.71 -9.14 10.20
N ARG A 102 1.46 -8.84 10.54
CA ARG A 102 0.53 -9.81 11.13
C ARG A 102 -0.66 -10.01 10.21
N LEU A 103 -0.91 -11.28 9.87
CA LEU A 103 -2.14 -11.73 9.25
C LEU A 103 -3.06 -12.29 10.35
N VAL A 104 -4.28 -11.78 10.43
CA VAL A 104 -5.31 -12.28 11.33
C VAL A 104 -6.23 -13.17 10.51
N MET A 105 -6.40 -14.42 10.94
CA MET A 105 -7.29 -15.37 10.29
C MET A 105 -8.66 -15.34 10.96
N ASP A 106 -9.69 -15.21 10.15
CA ASP A 106 -11.08 -15.43 10.56
C ASP A 106 -11.40 -16.93 10.47
N PRO A 107 -11.78 -17.60 11.58
CA PRO A 107 -12.12 -19.02 11.56
C PRO A 107 -13.25 -19.38 10.58
N GLU A 108 -14.24 -18.50 10.39
CA GLU A 108 -15.37 -18.77 9.50
C GLU A 108 -14.92 -18.73 8.03
N SER A 109 -14.11 -17.73 7.65
CA SER A 109 -13.46 -17.66 6.34
C SER A 109 -12.55 -18.86 6.07
N GLN A 110 -11.84 -19.35 7.10
CA GLN A 110 -11.01 -20.54 6.99
C GLN A 110 -11.85 -21.79 6.67
N SER A 111 -12.93 -22.04 7.41
CA SER A 111 -13.82 -23.19 7.19
C SER A 111 -14.45 -23.17 5.79
N ARG A 112 -14.99 -22.01 5.38
CA ARG A 112 -15.54 -21.84 4.03
C ARG A 112 -14.52 -22.09 2.92
N THR A 113 -13.27 -21.68 3.15
CA THR A 113 -12.19 -21.89 2.17
C THR A 113 -11.82 -23.37 2.06
N LEU A 114 -11.78 -24.10 3.17
CA LEU A 114 -11.50 -25.54 3.18
C LEU A 114 -12.59 -26.33 2.46
N GLU A 115 -13.86 -26.04 2.75
CA GLU A 115 -15.01 -26.64 2.07
C GLU A 115 -14.96 -26.39 0.56
N ARG A 116 -14.76 -25.13 0.14
CA ARG A 116 -14.69 -24.77 -1.28
C ARG A 116 -13.55 -25.47 -2.03
N LEU A 117 -12.43 -25.73 -1.36
CA LEU A 117 -11.28 -26.43 -1.93
C LEU A 117 -11.37 -27.95 -1.76
N ASN A 118 -12.43 -28.48 -1.14
CA ASN A 118 -12.58 -29.89 -0.76
C ASN A 118 -11.38 -30.42 0.05
N LEU A 119 -10.83 -29.59 0.95
CA LEU A 119 -9.70 -29.94 1.80
C LEU A 119 -10.15 -30.26 3.22
N SER A 120 -9.56 -31.29 3.82
CA SER A 120 -9.79 -31.68 5.20
C SER A 120 -8.53 -31.46 6.04
N ARG A 121 -8.72 -30.97 7.27
CA ARG A 121 -7.65 -30.84 8.27
C ARG A 121 -7.38 -32.13 9.05
N ALA A 122 -8.05 -33.24 8.70
CA ALA A 122 -7.78 -34.55 9.29
C ALA A 122 -6.35 -35.03 9.02
N HIS A 123 -5.71 -34.52 7.96
CA HIS A 123 -4.31 -34.76 7.64
C HIS A 123 -3.55 -33.43 7.50
N PRO A 124 -2.23 -33.40 7.70
CA PRO A 124 -1.41 -32.24 7.42
C PRO A 124 -1.57 -31.77 5.97
N ILE A 125 -1.70 -30.46 5.77
CA ILE A 125 -1.84 -29.85 4.44
C ILE A 125 -0.52 -29.14 4.10
N ALA A 126 0.06 -29.49 2.96
CA ALA A 126 1.17 -28.73 2.37
C ALA A 126 0.64 -27.78 1.29
N ILE A 127 1.07 -26.53 1.32
CA ILE A 127 0.73 -25.52 0.31
C ILE A 127 2.02 -25.17 -0.44
N LEU A 128 1.99 -25.34 -1.76
CA LEU A 128 3.10 -25.00 -2.64
C LEU A 128 2.72 -23.75 -3.44
N CYS A 129 3.61 -22.76 -3.46
CA CYS A 129 3.46 -21.53 -4.24
C CYS A 129 4.55 -21.48 -5.33
N PRO A 130 4.46 -22.29 -6.40
CA PRO A 130 5.53 -22.42 -7.39
C PRO A 130 5.66 -21.24 -8.36
N GLY A 131 4.74 -20.29 -8.33
CA GLY A 131 4.78 -19.10 -9.18
C GLY A 131 5.70 -18.00 -8.65
N ALA A 132 6.24 -17.19 -9.55
CA ALA A 132 7.00 -15.98 -9.23
C ALA A 132 6.51 -14.81 -10.10
N GLU A 133 6.17 -13.68 -9.47
CA GLU A 133 5.68 -12.48 -10.19
C GLU A 133 6.74 -11.86 -11.10
N TYR A 134 8.02 -11.99 -10.73
CA TYR A 134 9.15 -11.43 -11.48
C TYR A 134 9.67 -12.37 -12.59
N GLY A 135 8.95 -13.45 -12.91
CA GLY A 135 9.39 -14.50 -13.82
C GLY A 135 10.39 -15.47 -13.17
N PRO A 136 10.96 -16.44 -13.92
CA PRO A 136 12.02 -17.29 -13.40
C PRO A 136 13.17 -16.39 -12.94
N ALA A 137 13.38 -16.33 -11.63
CA ALA A 137 14.52 -15.65 -11.04
C ALA A 137 15.79 -16.30 -11.62
N LYS A 138 16.66 -15.48 -12.19
CA LYS A 138 17.99 -15.91 -12.62
C LYS A 138 18.78 -16.51 -11.47
#